data_AF-A0A525C5B6-F1
#
_entry.id   AF-A0A525C5B6-F1
#
_cell.length_a   1.000
_cell.length_b   1.000
_cell.length_c   1.000
_cell.angle_alpha   90.00
_cell.angle_beta   90.00
_cell.angle_gamma   90.00
#
_symmetry.space_group_name_H-M   'P 1'
#
loop_
_entity.id
_entity.type
_entity.pdbx_description
1 polymer ?
#
loop_
_entity_poly.entity_id
_entity_poly.type
_entity_poly.pdbx_seq_one_letter_code
_entity_poly.pdbx_strand_id
1 'polypeptide(L)'
;MKHEHIVEKGQTLSRIATIHKTTVDELMRLNKDTIKNRHNIKTGQRIILPSTEQKTATPPSQSKREHIVQSGDSLSKIAKMYKASLKEIIKLNKIRNPQLIRPGQHIALPPEGQKIANTSGSRPLGPVPLKFLDTIQAGAALPDFLMLPEYQTSYVLARPFLTCGKFNRNVFFDEYKTQFGGILKPEQTIALNQLLDFFEADSETTCLRQIAYMLATTKHETGHTFEPIYERGRKSYFNKYDPVLAATQDQRDKAKRHGNKTKGDGYTYRGRGYVQLTWKDNYKRVGQRLGYGLQFVKNPDLALKPEIAYKIMIYGFKTGVFTGKKLSNYVTDTKKDYYNARKCINGINKDTGKLDHGEDIADYAEKFERTLAASIEK
;
A
#
# COMPACT_ATOMS: atom_id res chain seq x y z
N MET A 1 12.05 -34.74 41.58
CA MET A 1 13.44 -34.62 41.08
C MET A 1 13.55 -33.35 40.26
N LYS A 2 14.64 -32.56 40.40
CA LYS A 2 14.83 -31.35 39.58
C LYS A 2 15.07 -31.78 38.13
N HIS A 3 14.22 -31.35 37.20
CA HIS A 3 14.44 -31.59 35.78
C HIS A 3 15.40 -30.51 35.26
N GLU A 4 16.50 -30.94 34.65
CA GLU A 4 17.55 -30.04 34.13
C GLU A 4 17.65 -30.17 32.61
N HIS A 5 17.92 -29.05 31.94
CA HIS A 5 18.24 -28.99 30.51
C HIS A 5 19.68 -28.55 30.30
N ILE A 6 20.46 -29.27 29.51
CA ILE A 6 21.85 -28.90 29.16
C ILE A 6 21.84 -28.08 27.87
N VAL A 7 22.44 -26.89 27.89
CA VAL A 7 22.47 -25.96 26.74
C VAL A 7 23.31 -26.55 25.59
N GLU A 8 22.71 -26.66 24.41
CA GLU A 8 23.40 -27.10 23.18
C GLU A 8 24.05 -25.92 22.42
N LYS A 9 24.97 -26.24 21.48
CA LYS A 9 25.70 -25.22 20.70
C LYS A 9 24.73 -24.32 19.94
N GLY A 10 24.73 -23.02 20.27
CA GLY A 10 23.88 -22.01 19.62
C GLY A 10 22.46 -21.89 20.18
N GLN A 11 22.13 -22.61 21.25
CA GLN A 11 20.81 -22.54 21.89
C GLN A 11 20.67 -21.30 22.78
N THR A 12 19.47 -20.69 22.80
CA THR A 12 19.14 -19.51 23.63
C THR A 12 18.09 -19.83 24.68
N LEU A 13 18.03 -19.06 25.78
CA LEU A 13 17.00 -19.23 26.83
C LEU A 13 15.58 -19.13 26.27
N SER A 14 15.35 -18.25 25.29
CA SER A 14 14.05 -18.13 24.62
C SER A 14 13.67 -19.42 23.90
N ARG A 15 14.62 -20.10 23.26
CA ARG A 15 14.35 -21.38 22.58
C ARG A 15 14.12 -22.51 23.58
N ILE A 16 14.86 -22.53 24.69
CA ILE A 16 14.69 -23.51 25.79
C ILE A 16 13.32 -23.34 26.45
N ALA A 17 12.89 -22.11 26.72
CA ALA A 17 11.58 -21.80 27.29
C ALA A 17 10.44 -22.31 26.41
N THR A 18 10.53 -22.10 25.09
CA THR A 18 9.54 -22.60 24.14
C THR A 18 9.46 -24.12 24.11
N ILE A 19 10.61 -24.81 24.09
CA ILE A 19 10.67 -26.29 24.08
C ILE A 19 9.98 -26.87 25.31
N HIS A 20 10.26 -26.30 26.49
CA HIS A 20 9.74 -26.77 27.77
C HIS A 20 8.44 -26.08 28.19
N LYS A 21 7.76 -25.38 27.26
CA LYS A 21 6.49 -24.67 27.48
C LYS A 21 6.49 -23.79 28.73
N THR A 22 7.60 -23.12 29.00
CA THR A 22 7.79 -22.17 30.11
C THR A 22 8.17 -20.80 29.57
N THR A 23 8.54 -19.85 30.43
CA THR A 23 8.96 -18.50 30.06
C THR A 23 10.43 -18.28 30.37
N VAL A 24 11.06 -17.34 29.65
CA VAL A 24 12.45 -16.94 29.93
C VAL A 24 12.58 -16.41 31.35
N ASP A 25 11.60 -15.65 31.82
CA ASP A 25 11.61 -15.09 33.16
C ASP A 25 11.51 -16.17 34.24
N GLU A 26 10.73 -17.22 34.01
CA GLU A 26 10.64 -18.34 34.95
C GLU A 26 11.93 -19.16 34.97
N LEU A 27 12.55 -19.40 33.81
CA LEU A 27 13.88 -20.00 33.74
C LEU A 27 14.92 -19.13 34.45
N MET A 28 14.90 -17.81 34.25
CA MET A 28 15.81 -16.89 34.92
C MET A 28 15.58 -16.86 36.44
N ARG A 29 14.33 -16.93 36.89
CA ARG A 29 13.98 -16.93 38.32
C ARG A 29 14.51 -18.18 39.01
N LEU A 30 14.33 -19.34 38.39
CA LEU A 30 14.78 -20.63 38.92
C LEU A 30 16.31 -20.78 38.88
N ASN A 31 16.96 -20.07 37.96
CA ASN A 31 18.41 -20.11 37.75
C ASN A 31 19.08 -18.78 38.10
N LYS A 32 18.48 -17.97 38.97
CA LYS A 32 18.95 -16.61 39.30
C LYS A 32 20.40 -16.58 39.80
N ASP A 33 20.82 -17.65 40.47
CA ASP A 33 22.16 -17.77 41.06
C ASP A 33 23.21 -18.12 39.99
N THR A 34 22.80 -18.72 38.87
CA THR A 34 23.70 -19.17 37.78
C THR A 34 23.58 -18.33 36.49
N ILE A 35 22.48 -17.59 36.31
CA ILE A 35 22.18 -16.79 35.11
C ILE A 35 21.89 -15.35 35.53
N LYS A 36 22.92 -14.49 35.42
CA LYS A 36 22.77 -13.05 35.67
C LYS A 36 22.30 -12.27 34.43
N ASN A 37 22.54 -12.80 33.24
CA ASN A 37 22.14 -12.18 31.97
C ASN A 37 21.54 -13.22 31.02
N ARG A 38 20.31 -12.93 30.56
CA ARG A 38 19.53 -13.81 29.70
C ARG A 38 20.16 -14.11 28.34
N HIS A 39 21.08 -13.25 27.89
CA HIS A 39 21.78 -13.37 26.61
C HIS A 39 23.12 -14.12 26.71
N ASN A 40 23.54 -14.50 27.92
CA ASN A 40 24.88 -15.04 28.16
C ASN A 40 24.83 -16.43 28.82
N ILE A 41 24.13 -17.36 28.18
CA ILE A 41 24.20 -18.79 28.52
C ILE A 41 25.26 -19.48 27.66
N LYS A 42 26.02 -20.40 28.25
CA LYS A 42 27.12 -21.11 27.56
C LYS A 42 26.72 -22.54 27.22
N THR A 43 27.24 -23.05 26.10
CA THR A 43 27.11 -24.47 25.74
C THR A 43 27.59 -25.35 26.90
N GLY A 44 26.82 -26.38 27.25
CA GLY A 44 27.08 -27.28 28.38
C GLY A 44 26.57 -26.76 29.74
N GLN A 45 26.04 -25.52 29.81
CA GLN A 45 25.45 -24.98 31.03
C GLN A 45 24.13 -25.70 31.36
N ARG A 46 23.92 -26.03 32.63
CA ARG A 46 22.68 -26.67 33.11
C ARG A 46 21.65 -25.61 33.49
N ILE A 47 20.43 -25.78 33.02
CA ILE A 47 19.29 -24.91 33.27
C ILE A 47 18.22 -25.72 34.01
N ILE A 48 17.91 -25.31 35.23
CA ILE A 48 16.84 -25.90 36.04
C ILE A 48 15.50 -25.51 35.42
N LEU A 49 14.67 -26.51 35.13
CA LEU A 49 13.33 -26.33 34.58
C LEU A 49 12.28 -26.38 35.71
N PRO A 50 11.13 -25.70 35.55
CA PRO A 50 10.02 -25.83 36.48
C PRO A 50 9.45 -27.26 36.42
N SER A 51 9.21 -27.87 37.59
CA SER A 51 8.62 -29.21 37.68
C SER A 51 7.13 -29.16 37.37
N THR A 52 6.69 -29.82 36.30
CA THR A 52 5.27 -29.94 35.94
C THR A 52 4.63 -31.08 36.71
N GLU A 53 4.17 -30.80 37.93
CA GLU A 53 3.01 -31.49 38.48
C GLU A 53 1.83 -30.51 38.44
N GLN A 54 0.82 -30.86 37.64
CA GLN A 54 -0.45 -30.16 37.58
C GLN A 54 -1.10 -30.15 38.97
N LYS A 55 -1.43 -28.97 39.51
CA LYS A 55 -2.38 -28.86 40.61
C LYS A 55 -3.35 -27.69 40.42
N THR A 56 -4.59 -28.05 40.70
CA THR A 56 -5.88 -27.39 40.49
C THR A 56 -6.15 -26.22 41.43
N ALA A 57 -7.18 -25.45 41.07
CA ALA A 57 -7.60 -24.16 41.58
C ALA A 57 -7.88 -24.03 43.09
N THR A 58 -7.55 -22.86 43.65
CA THR A 58 -8.46 -22.03 44.49
C THR A 58 -7.97 -20.55 44.49
N PRO A 59 -8.82 -19.52 44.28
CA PRO A 59 -8.49 -18.09 44.40
C PRO A 59 -8.68 -17.59 45.86
N PRO A 60 -8.29 -16.37 46.33
CA PRO A 60 -8.00 -15.11 45.62
C PRO A 60 -6.84 -14.23 46.16
N SER A 61 -6.32 -13.31 45.35
CA SER A 61 -6.04 -11.90 45.72
C SER A 61 -5.60 -11.13 44.48
N GLN A 62 -6.28 -10.02 44.18
CA GLN A 62 -6.00 -9.16 43.03
C GLN A 62 -4.65 -8.46 43.20
N SER A 63 -3.55 -9.13 42.85
CA SER A 63 -2.28 -8.45 42.60
C SER A 63 -2.47 -7.58 41.37
N LYS A 64 -2.38 -6.26 41.56
CA LYS A 64 -2.43 -5.23 40.53
C LYS A 64 -1.48 -5.61 39.39
N ARG A 65 -2.03 -5.97 38.23
CA ARG A 65 -1.24 -6.37 37.06
C ARG A 65 -0.74 -5.12 36.38
N GLU A 66 0.57 -4.99 36.18
CA GLU A 66 1.18 -3.86 35.48
C GLU A 66 2.21 -4.37 34.45
N HIS A 67 2.38 -3.62 33.37
CA HIS A 67 3.39 -3.83 32.34
C HIS A 67 4.24 -2.58 32.18
N ILE A 68 5.57 -2.74 32.16
CA ILE A 68 6.51 -1.64 31.92
C ILE A 68 6.82 -1.61 30.43
N VAL A 69 6.43 -0.52 29.75
CA VAL A 69 6.60 -0.31 28.31
C VAL A 69 8.09 -0.43 27.94
N GLN A 70 8.41 -1.25 26.95
CA GLN A 70 9.74 -1.40 26.39
C GLN A 70 9.86 -0.67 25.04
N SER A 71 11.10 -0.53 24.54
CA SER A 71 11.34 0.04 23.22
C SER A 71 10.69 -0.82 22.13
N GLY A 72 9.76 -0.23 21.37
CA GLY A 72 9.01 -0.91 20.30
C GLY A 72 7.61 -1.42 20.69
N ASP A 73 7.22 -1.23 21.95
CA ASP A 73 5.86 -1.53 22.42
C ASP A 73 4.83 -0.50 21.94
N SER A 74 3.60 -0.99 21.79
CA SER A 74 2.41 -0.17 21.60
C SER A 74 1.30 -0.72 22.48
N LEU A 75 0.33 0.12 22.87
CA LEU A 75 -0.78 -0.32 23.73
C LEU A 75 -1.57 -1.49 23.12
N SER A 76 -1.68 -1.54 21.78
CA SER A 76 -2.31 -2.66 21.07
C SER A 76 -1.51 -3.96 21.18
N LYS A 77 -0.18 -3.90 21.14
CA LYS A 77 0.69 -5.07 21.34
C LYS A 77 0.62 -5.56 22.79
N ILE A 78 0.61 -4.64 23.75
CA ILE A 78 0.47 -4.94 25.19
C ILE A 78 -0.90 -5.58 25.45
N ALA A 79 -1.98 -4.97 24.96
CA ALA A 79 -3.35 -5.50 25.08
C ALA A 79 -3.45 -6.94 24.53
N LYS A 80 -2.87 -7.18 23.34
CA LYS A 80 -2.84 -8.51 22.73
C LYS A 80 -2.01 -9.51 23.52
N MET A 81 -0.84 -9.09 24.03
CA MET A 81 0.05 -9.92 24.85
C MET A 81 -0.63 -10.41 26.12
N TYR A 82 -1.40 -9.53 26.78
CA TYR A 82 -2.10 -9.83 28.03
C TYR A 82 -3.57 -10.24 27.85
N LYS A 83 -4.03 -10.44 26.61
CA LYS A 83 -5.43 -10.76 26.27
C LYS A 83 -6.44 -9.82 26.92
N ALA A 84 -6.10 -8.54 27.02
CA ALA A 84 -6.86 -7.50 27.67
C ALA A 84 -7.48 -6.54 26.64
N SER A 85 -8.57 -5.85 27.01
CA SER A 85 -9.18 -4.85 26.15
C SER A 85 -8.33 -3.57 26.11
N LEU A 86 -7.99 -3.12 24.90
CA LEU A 86 -7.29 -1.85 24.70
C LEU A 86 -8.07 -0.67 25.31
N LYS A 87 -9.40 -0.67 25.20
CA LYS A 87 -10.28 0.36 25.76
C LYS A 87 -10.22 0.40 27.28
N GLU A 88 -10.18 -0.76 27.92
CA GLU A 88 -10.07 -0.86 29.38
C GLU A 88 -8.68 -0.43 29.85
N ILE A 89 -7.61 -0.81 29.15
CA ILE A 89 -6.26 -0.33 29.44
C ILE A 89 -6.18 1.20 29.33
N ILE A 90 -6.74 1.79 28.27
CA ILE A 90 -6.76 3.25 28.08
C ILE A 90 -7.54 3.92 29.21
N LYS A 91 -8.73 3.41 29.55
CA LYS A 91 -9.58 3.95 30.61
C LYS A 91 -8.92 3.84 31.98
N LEU A 92 -8.35 2.68 32.29
CA LEU A 92 -7.69 2.38 33.57
C LEU A 92 -6.48 3.28 33.80
N ASN A 93 -5.71 3.55 32.74
CA ASN A 93 -4.51 4.39 32.80
C ASN A 93 -4.78 5.87 32.44
N LYS A 94 -6.04 6.26 32.21
CA LYS A 94 -6.46 7.62 31.84
C LYS A 94 -5.65 8.23 30.69
N ILE A 95 -5.29 7.41 29.69
CA ILE A 95 -4.40 7.80 28.59
C ILE A 95 -5.18 8.64 27.58
N ARG A 96 -4.77 9.90 27.39
CA ARG A 96 -5.40 10.82 26.41
C ARG A 96 -4.99 10.52 24.96
N ASN A 97 -3.73 10.14 24.74
CA ASN A 97 -3.22 9.78 23.42
C ASN A 97 -2.62 8.35 23.43
N PRO A 98 -3.35 7.35 22.92
CA PRO A 98 -2.91 5.95 22.90
C PRO A 98 -1.65 5.67 22.06
N GLN A 99 -1.26 6.57 21.16
CA GLN A 99 -0.08 6.42 20.28
C GLN A 99 1.21 6.93 20.93
N LEU A 100 1.13 7.56 22.11
CA LEU A 100 2.25 8.25 22.75
C LEU A 100 2.62 7.63 24.09
N ILE A 101 2.86 6.31 24.12
CA ILE A 101 3.47 5.64 25.28
C ILE A 101 4.99 5.62 25.16
N ARG A 102 5.70 5.79 26.27
CA ARG A 102 7.17 5.90 26.30
C ARG A 102 7.81 4.69 26.98
N PRO A 103 8.99 4.22 26.53
CA PRO A 103 9.74 3.21 27.26
C PRO A 103 9.95 3.61 28.73
N GLY A 104 9.76 2.65 29.64
CA GLY A 104 9.76 2.85 31.10
C GLY A 104 8.41 3.26 31.70
N GLN A 105 7.38 3.51 30.88
CA GLN A 105 6.05 3.85 31.38
C GLN A 105 5.33 2.62 31.95
N HIS A 106 4.75 2.77 33.14
CA HIS A 106 3.92 1.73 33.76
C HIS A 106 2.49 1.77 33.20
N ILE A 107 2.01 0.62 32.74
CA ILE A 107 0.65 0.43 32.21
C ILE A 107 -0.06 -0.60 33.09
N ALA A 108 -1.05 -0.13 33.85
CA ALA A 108 -1.94 -1.00 34.60
C ALA A 108 -2.81 -1.83 33.64
N LEU A 109 -2.95 -3.11 33.95
CA LEU A 109 -3.70 -4.08 33.17
C LEU A 109 -4.97 -4.47 33.94
N PRO A 110 -6.09 -4.69 33.24
CA PRO A 110 -7.33 -5.17 33.87
C PRO A 110 -7.15 -6.60 34.41
N PRO A 111 -8.01 -7.04 35.35
CA PRO A 111 -7.97 -8.39 35.91
C PRO A 111 -8.09 -9.47 34.83
N GLU A 112 -7.36 -10.58 34.99
CA GLU A 112 -7.41 -11.70 34.04
C GLU A 112 -8.78 -12.37 34.06
N GLY A 113 -9.37 -12.58 32.89
CA GLY A 113 -10.67 -13.26 32.77
C GLY A 113 -11.87 -12.34 32.55
N GLN A 114 -11.68 -11.03 32.36
CA GLN A 114 -12.66 -10.24 31.60
C GLN A 114 -12.65 -10.73 30.16
N LYS A 115 -13.46 -11.77 29.91
CA LYS A 115 -13.78 -12.27 28.59
C LYS A 115 -14.15 -11.08 27.72
N ILE A 116 -13.68 -11.13 26.48
CA ILE A 116 -14.13 -10.31 25.37
C ILE A 116 -15.66 -10.50 25.27
N ALA A 117 -16.43 -9.66 25.96
CA ALA A 117 -17.87 -9.63 25.87
C ALA A 117 -18.22 -8.98 24.54
N ASN A 118 -18.25 -9.82 23.51
CA ASN A 118 -19.12 -9.62 22.37
C ASN A 118 -20.56 -9.61 22.90
N THR A 119 -21.09 -8.43 23.21
CA THR A 119 -22.53 -8.20 23.30
C THR A 119 -22.97 -7.37 22.09
N SER A 120 -23.27 -8.08 21.00
CA SER A 120 -24.42 -7.70 20.18
C SER A 120 -25.67 -7.95 21.02
N GLY A 121 -26.32 -6.88 21.47
CA GLY A 121 -27.66 -6.87 22.03
C GLY A 121 -28.47 -5.80 21.29
N SER A 122 -28.94 -6.18 20.12
CA SER A 122 -30.09 -5.64 19.37
C SER A 122 -30.79 -4.38 19.92
N ARG A 123 -30.57 -3.25 19.23
CA ARG A 123 -31.70 -2.57 18.62
C ARG A 123 -31.73 -3.06 17.16
N PRO A 124 -32.86 -3.49 16.59
CA PRO A 124 -32.91 -3.80 15.17
C PRO A 124 -32.69 -2.48 14.43
N LEU A 125 -31.45 -2.22 14.02
CA LEU A 125 -31.22 -1.40 12.84
C LEU A 125 -31.57 -2.32 11.70
N GLY A 126 -32.64 -1.97 10.98
CA GLY A 126 -33.11 -2.71 9.82
C GLY A 126 -32.03 -2.87 8.75
N PRO A 127 -32.37 -3.43 7.57
CA PRO A 127 -31.48 -3.35 6.43
C PRO A 127 -30.92 -1.93 6.34
N VAL A 128 -29.63 -1.81 6.00
CA VAL A 128 -29.03 -0.52 5.60
C VAL A 128 -30.12 0.20 4.81
N PRO A 129 -30.60 1.39 5.24
CA PRO A 129 -31.71 2.02 4.56
C PRO A 129 -31.37 1.99 3.08
N LEU A 130 -32.25 1.45 2.22
CA LEU A 130 -31.98 1.35 0.78
C LEU A 130 -31.50 2.69 0.19
N LYS A 131 -31.86 3.80 0.84
CA LYS A 131 -31.33 5.16 0.63
C LYS A 131 -29.80 5.34 0.74
N PHE A 132 -29.07 4.43 1.40
CA PHE A 132 -27.61 4.47 1.54
C PHE A 132 -26.91 3.82 0.34
N LEU A 133 -27.54 2.82 -0.30
CA LEU A 133 -27.12 2.33 -1.61
C LEU A 133 -27.34 3.42 -2.67
N ASP A 134 -28.44 4.17 -2.59
CA ASP A 134 -28.68 5.33 -3.47
C ASP A 134 -27.61 6.42 -3.32
N THR A 135 -27.01 6.56 -2.13
CA THR A 135 -25.92 7.53 -1.86
C THR A 135 -24.57 7.06 -2.42
N ILE A 136 -24.32 5.74 -2.42
CA ILE A 136 -23.14 5.11 -3.02
C ILE A 136 -23.24 5.13 -4.56
N GLN A 137 -24.45 4.94 -5.10
CA GLN A 137 -24.74 4.99 -6.53
C GLN A 137 -24.72 6.44 -7.10
N ALA A 138 -24.76 7.45 -6.21
CA ALA A 138 -24.69 8.88 -6.55
C ALA A 138 -23.27 9.49 -6.47
N GLY A 139 -22.21 8.70 -6.19
CA GLY A 139 -20.82 9.17 -6.23
C GLY A 139 -20.41 10.10 -5.08
N ALA A 140 -21.08 10.04 -3.92
CA ALA A 140 -20.70 10.84 -2.75
C ALA A 140 -19.44 10.26 -2.05
N ALA A 141 -18.56 11.15 -1.57
CA ALA A 141 -17.42 10.75 -0.74
C ALA A 141 -17.90 10.03 0.52
N LEU A 142 -17.30 8.87 0.81
CA LEU A 142 -17.66 8.08 1.99
C LEU A 142 -17.37 8.88 3.27
N PRO A 143 -18.31 8.95 4.22
CA PRO A 143 -18.12 9.71 5.45
C PRO A 143 -16.99 9.13 6.32
N ASP A 144 -16.20 10.02 6.94
CA ASP A 144 -15.00 9.69 7.73
C ASP A 144 -15.22 8.65 8.84
N PHE A 145 -16.46 8.46 9.30
CA PHE A 145 -16.77 7.44 10.31
C PHE A 145 -16.54 6.01 9.80
N LEU A 146 -16.59 5.77 8.48
CA LEU A 146 -16.27 4.45 7.89
C LEU A 146 -14.80 4.08 8.00
N MET A 147 -13.92 5.04 8.31
CA MET A 147 -12.49 4.83 8.57
C MET A 147 -12.19 4.55 10.05
N LEU A 148 -13.20 4.54 10.93
CA LEU A 148 -13.01 4.18 12.33
C LEU A 148 -12.77 2.66 12.46
N PRO A 149 -11.93 2.22 13.42
CA PRO A 149 -11.59 0.81 13.60
C PRO A 149 -12.80 -0.12 13.77
N GLU A 150 -13.89 0.37 14.36
CA GLU A 150 -15.15 -0.38 14.50
C GLU A 150 -15.85 -0.69 13.16
N TYR A 151 -15.65 0.10 12.11
CA TYR A 151 -16.23 -0.12 10.77
C TYR A 151 -15.24 -0.76 9.80
N GLN A 152 -14.00 -1.03 10.22
CA GLN A 152 -12.97 -1.64 9.39
C GLN A 152 -13.39 -3.02 8.85
N THR A 153 -14.16 -3.78 9.64
CA THR A 153 -14.73 -5.06 9.21
C THR A 153 -15.82 -4.85 8.16
N SER A 154 -16.70 -3.86 8.34
CA SER A 154 -17.72 -3.49 7.36
C SER A 154 -17.11 -2.92 6.07
N TYR A 155 -16.01 -2.16 6.17
CA TYR A 155 -15.23 -1.67 5.03
C TYR A 155 -14.53 -2.82 4.29
N VAL A 156 -13.91 -3.76 5.01
CA VAL A 156 -13.28 -4.95 4.42
C VAL A 156 -14.32 -5.91 3.81
N LEU A 157 -15.51 -6.00 4.39
CA LEU A 157 -16.65 -6.77 3.84
C LEU A 157 -17.33 -6.04 2.68
N ALA A 158 -17.32 -4.70 2.66
CA ALA A 158 -17.75 -3.88 1.54
C ALA A 158 -16.69 -3.77 0.44
N ARG A 159 -15.42 -4.07 0.72
CA ARG A 159 -14.28 -3.95 -0.21
C ARG A 159 -14.45 -4.69 -1.55
N PRO A 160 -15.05 -5.89 -1.61
CA PRO A 160 -15.41 -6.53 -2.89
C PRO A 160 -16.44 -5.72 -3.70
N PHE A 161 -17.24 -4.90 -3.02
CA PHE A 161 -18.27 -4.01 -3.58
C PHE A 161 -17.80 -2.54 -3.71
N LEU A 162 -16.57 -2.23 -3.29
CA LEU A 162 -15.88 -0.94 -3.42
C LEU A 162 -14.74 -1.04 -4.45
N THR A 163 -14.93 -1.85 -5.49
CA THR A 163 -14.10 -1.82 -6.69
C THR A 163 -14.78 -0.89 -7.71
N CYS A 164 -14.17 -0.65 -8.87
CA CYS A 164 -14.87 -0.02 -9.98
C CYS A 164 -16.00 -0.89 -10.58
N GLY A 165 -16.31 -2.05 -9.97
CA GLY A 165 -17.15 -3.08 -10.55
C GLY A 165 -16.38 -3.95 -11.54
N LYS A 166 -17.09 -4.92 -12.12
CA LYS A 166 -16.64 -5.69 -13.28
C LYS A 166 -17.16 -5.06 -14.56
N PHE A 167 -16.37 -5.11 -15.63
CA PHE A 167 -16.78 -4.67 -16.96
C PHE A 167 -17.11 -5.86 -17.84
N ASN A 168 -18.32 -5.93 -18.37
CA ASN A 168 -18.67 -6.87 -19.41
C ASN A 168 -17.79 -6.62 -20.63
N ARG A 169 -16.87 -7.55 -20.92
CA ARG A 169 -15.86 -7.36 -21.98
C ARG A 169 -16.48 -7.22 -23.37
N ASN A 170 -17.56 -7.95 -23.66
CA ASN A 170 -18.23 -7.86 -24.96
C ASN A 170 -18.83 -6.46 -25.15
N VAL A 171 -19.60 -5.98 -24.15
CA VAL A 171 -20.16 -4.62 -24.18
C VAL A 171 -19.06 -3.56 -24.23
N PHE A 172 -17.98 -3.75 -23.48
CA PHE A 172 -16.84 -2.82 -23.48
C PHE A 172 -16.22 -2.70 -24.87
N PHE A 173 -15.89 -3.81 -25.55
CA PHE A 173 -15.24 -3.74 -26.86
C PHE A 173 -16.17 -3.32 -28.00
N ASP A 174 -17.46 -3.66 -27.91
CA ASP A 174 -18.47 -3.14 -28.84
C ASP A 174 -18.61 -1.62 -28.70
N GLU A 175 -18.71 -1.12 -27.47
CA GLU A 175 -18.79 0.31 -27.21
C GLU A 175 -17.48 1.02 -27.54
N TYR A 176 -16.31 0.40 -27.31
CA TYR A 176 -15.02 0.94 -27.74
C TYR A 176 -15.00 1.16 -29.26
N LYS A 177 -15.46 0.16 -30.04
CA LYS A 177 -15.55 0.26 -31.49
C LYS A 177 -16.45 1.41 -31.93
N THR A 178 -17.60 1.60 -31.26
CA THR A 178 -18.52 2.71 -31.50
C THR A 178 -17.86 4.06 -31.21
N GLN A 179 -17.18 4.20 -30.07
CA GLN A 179 -16.61 5.48 -29.62
C GLN A 179 -15.34 5.89 -30.37
N PHE A 180 -14.48 4.94 -30.72
CA PHE A 180 -13.16 5.22 -31.31
C PHE A 180 -13.09 5.00 -32.82
N GLY A 181 -14.06 4.30 -33.41
CA GLY A 181 -14.06 3.94 -34.82
C GLY A 181 -13.03 2.85 -35.12
N GLY A 182 -13.52 1.70 -35.58
CA GLY A 182 -12.68 0.58 -35.99
C GLY A 182 -12.46 -0.48 -34.91
N ILE A 183 -11.87 -1.59 -35.33
CA ILE A 183 -11.67 -2.78 -34.50
C ILE A 183 -10.22 -2.79 -34.02
N LEU A 184 -10.02 -3.03 -32.72
CA LEU A 184 -8.69 -3.21 -32.15
C LEU A 184 -8.00 -4.44 -32.75
N LYS A 185 -6.70 -4.36 -32.97
CA LYS A 185 -5.88 -5.52 -33.30
C LYS A 185 -5.89 -6.52 -32.13
N PRO A 186 -5.69 -7.82 -32.37
CA PRO A 186 -5.68 -8.83 -31.31
C PRO A 186 -4.75 -8.48 -30.14
N GLU A 187 -3.56 -7.96 -30.42
CA GLU A 187 -2.58 -7.58 -29.41
C GLU A 187 -3.08 -6.41 -28.54
N GLN A 188 -3.73 -5.42 -29.16
CA GLN A 188 -4.33 -4.29 -28.44
C GLN A 188 -5.49 -4.74 -27.55
N THR A 189 -6.32 -5.67 -28.03
CA THR A 189 -7.42 -6.26 -27.26
C THR A 189 -6.89 -7.02 -26.04
N ILE A 190 -5.80 -7.78 -26.18
CA ILE A 190 -5.16 -8.49 -25.07
C ILE A 190 -4.61 -7.49 -24.04
N ALA A 191 -3.88 -6.48 -24.49
CA ALA A 191 -3.26 -5.49 -23.62
C ALA A 191 -4.31 -4.63 -22.88
N LEU A 192 -5.38 -4.22 -23.57
CA LEU A 192 -6.47 -3.47 -22.96
C LEU A 192 -7.28 -4.32 -21.97
N ASN A 193 -7.55 -5.59 -22.29
CA ASN A 193 -8.16 -6.53 -21.33
C ASN A 193 -7.34 -6.65 -20.05
N GLN A 194 -6.02 -6.81 -20.18
CA GLN A 194 -5.13 -6.91 -19.03
C GLN A 194 -5.16 -5.66 -18.15
N LEU A 195 -5.26 -4.47 -18.74
CA LEU A 195 -5.45 -3.22 -17.99
C LEU A 195 -6.79 -3.20 -17.23
N LEU A 196 -7.88 -3.64 -17.87
CA LEU A 196 -9.18 -3.75 -17.21
C LEU A 196 -9.11 -4.74 -16.04
N ASP A 197 -8.48 -5.90 -16.21
CA ASP A 197 -8.28 -6.87 -15.12
C ASP A 197 -7.52 -6.25 -13.94
N PHE A 198 -6.50 -5.43 -14.21
CA PHE A 198 -5.77 -4.72 -13.15
C PHE A 198 -6.64 -3.70 -12.43
N PHE A 199 -7.48 -2.92 -13.13
CA PHE A 199 -8.40 -1.98 -12.51
C PHE A 199 -9.44 -2.68 -11.64
N GLU A 200 -10.01 -3.79 -12.12
CA GLU A 200 -10.99 -4.57 -11.36
C GLU A 200 -10.38 -5.24 -10.12
N ALA A 201 -9.09 -5.55 -10.15
CA ALA A 201 -8.37 -6.09 -9.01
C ALA A 201 -7.90 -5.00 -8.01
N ASP A 202 -7.89 -3.72 -8.41
CA ASP A 202 -7.46 -2.59 -7.58
C ASP A 202 -8.62 -2.04 -6.74
N SER A 203 -8.67 -2.43 -5.47
CA SER A 203 -9.68 -1.96 -4.50
C SER A 203 -9.56 -0.48 -4.11
N GLU A 204 -8.52 0.22 -4.53
CA GLU A 204 -8.31 1.64 -4.21
C GLU A 204 -8.61 2.56 -5.41
N THR A 205 -8.96 2.02 -6.57
CA THR A 205 -9.23 2.82 -7.79
C THR A 205 -10.67 2.59 -8.21
N THR A 206 -11.58 3.37 -7.64
CA THR A 206 -13.04 3.19 -7.80
C THR A 206 -13.69 4.22 -8.73
N CYS A 207 -13.08 5.40 -8.86
CA CYS A 207 -13.62 6.48 -9.67
C CYS A 207 -13.50 6.15 -11.17
N LEU A 208 -14.63 5.90 -11.83
CA LEU A 208 -14.71 5.56 -13.25
C LEU A 208 -14.03 6.59 -14.15
N ARG A 209 -14.19 7.88 -13.82
CA ARG A 209 -13.55 8.98 -14.56
C ARG A 209 -12.04 8.96 -14.46
N GLN A 210 -11.51 8.60 -13.30
CA GLN A 210 -10.07 8.46 -13.13
C GLN A 210 -9.53 7.28 -13.94
N ILE A 211 -10.25 6.16 -13.97
CA ILE A 211 -9.92 5.00 -14.82
C ILE A 211 -9.93 5.40 -16.29
N ALA A 212 -10.99 6.06 -16.75
CA ALA A 212 -11.11 6.55 -18.11
C ALA A 212 -9.92 7.43 -18.52
N TYR A 213 -9.53 8.37 -17.64
CA TYR A 213 -8.39 9.24 -17.87
C TYR A 213 -7.05 8.48 -17.94
N MET A 214 -6.87 7.46 -17.09
CA MET A 214 -5.66 6.63 -17.09
C MET A 214 -5.57 5.73 -18.33
N LEU A 215 -6.68 5.20 -18.82
CA LEU A 215 -6.75 4.50 -20.11
C LEU A 215 -6.46 5.44 -21.27
N ALA A 216 -7.02 6.66 -21.26
CA ALA A 216 -6.75 7.68 -22.26
C ALA A 216 -5.26 8.06 -22.32
N THR A 217 -4.65 8.29 -21.16
CA THR A 217 -3.20 8.55 -21.05
C THR A 217 -2.42 7.36 -21.61
N THR A 218 -2.77 6.14 -21.20
CA THR A 218 -2.09 4.92 -21.68
C THR A 218 -2.22 4.77 -23.20
N LYS A 219 -3.40 5.00 -23.77
CA LYS A 219 -3.62 4.99 -25.22
C LYS A 219 -2.72 5.98 -25.95
N HIS A 220 -2.53 7.18 -25.41
CA HIS A 220 -1.69 8.20 -26.03
C HIS A 220 -0.20 7.86 -25.90
N GLU A 221 0.27 7.61 -24.68
CA GLU A 221 1.70 7.41 -24.35
C GLU A 221 2.30 6.11 -24.91
N THR A 222 1.46 5.15 -25.30
CA THR A 222 1.88 3.86 -25.89
C THR A 222 1.74 3.83 -27.40
N GLY A 223 1.34 4.93 -28.05
CA GLY A 223 1.04 4.92 -29.49
C GLY A 223 -0.12 3.98 -29.83
N HIS A 224 -1.11 3.93 -28.94
CA HIS A 224 -2.33 3.12 -29.03
C HIS A 224 -2.16 1.60 -28.88
N THR A 225 -0.97 1.10 -28.53
CA THR A 225 -0.77 -0.35 -28.33
C THR A 225 -1.37 -0.86 -27.03
N PHE A 226 -1.52 0.02 -26.02
CA PHE A 226 -1.85 -0.33 -24.64
C PHE A 226 -0.82 -1.21 -23.95
N GLU A 227 0.36 -1.39 -24.56
CA GLU A 227 1.46 -2.13 -23.97
C GLU A 227 2.48 -1.16 -23.34
N PRO A 228 3.13 -1.52 -22.22
CA PRO A 228 4.23 -0.74 -21.69
C PRO A 228 5.36 -0.63 -22.74
N ILE A 229 5.64 0.58 -23.21
CA ILE A 229 6.74 0.82 -24.14
C ILE A 229 7.90 1.54 -23.45
N TYR A 230 9.05 1.54 -24.10
CA TYR A 230 10.13 2.47 -23.78
C TYR A 230 10.28 3.49 -24.90
N GLU A 231 10.78 4.68 -24.58
CA GLU A 231 11.12 5.70 -25.59
C GLU A 231 12.15 5.09 -26.56
N ARG A 232 11.76 4.93 -27.84
CA ARG A 232 12.58 4.30 -28.89
C ARG A 232 13.46 5.35 -29.57
N GLY A 233 14.67 4.96 -29.95
CA GLY A 233 15.60 5.83 -30.66
C GLY A 233 17.04 5.31 -30.62
N ARG A 234 17.91 5.91 -31.45
CA ARG A 234 19.36 5.68 -31.35
C ARG A 234 19.86 6.16 -29.98
N LYS A 235 20.90 5.52 -29.41
CA LYS A 235 21.42 5.90 -28.08
C LYS A 235 21.73 7.41 -27.97
N SER A 236 22.25 8.02 -29.04
CA SER A 236 22.57 9.46 -29.09
C SER A 236 21.36 10.38 -28.93
N TYR A 237 20.16 9.95 -29.31
CA TYR A 237 18.93 10.74 -29.11
C TYR A 237 18.66 11.00 -27.61
N PHE A 238 19.10 10.10 -26.74
CA PHE A 238 18.94 10.22 -25.28
C PHE A 238 20.03 11.05 -24.60
N ASN A 239 20.99 11.57 -25.38
CA ASN A 239 22.04 12.44 -24.84
C ASN A 239 21.44 13.69 -24.19
N LYS A 240 20.27 14.17 -24.63
CA LYS A 240 19.54 15.29 -23.98
C LYS A 240 19.22 15.07 -22.49
N TYR A 241 19.28 13.83 -22.01
CA TYR A 241 19.06 13.45 -20.61
C TYR A 241 20.35 13.04 -19.89
N ASP A 242 21.51 13.15 -20.54
CA ASP A 242 22.77 12.64 -20.03
C ASP A 242 23.61 13.72 -19.33
N PRO A 243 24.24 13.43 -18.18
CA PRO A 243 25.02 14.43 -17.44
C PRO A 243 26.36 14.76 -18.09
N VAL A 244 26.80 13.97 -19.09
CA VAL A 244 28.08 14.14 -19.79
C VAL A 244 27.87 14.33 -21.28
N LEU A 245 27.01 13.53 -21.91
CA LEU A 245 26.82 13.52 -23.37
C LEU A 245 25.89 14.61 -23.89
N ALA A 246 25.11 15.29 -23.03
CA ALA A 246 24.21 16.33 -23.49
C ALA A 246 24.96 17.50 -24.14
N ALA A 247 24.38 18.06 -25.20
CA ALA A 247 25.01 19.11 -26.00
C ALA A 247 25.22 20.40 -25.21
N THR A 248 24.22 20.81 -24.42
CA THR A 248 24.27 22.07 -23.66
C THR A 248 24.55 21.85 -22.18
N GLN A 249 25.15 22.86 -21.54
CA GLN A 249 25.41 22.83 -20.10
C GLN A 249 24.10 22.73 -19.29
N ASP A 250 23.06 23.44 -19.71
CA ASP A 250 21.74 23.38 -19.06
C ASP A 250 21.13 21.98 -19.07
N GLN A 251 21.27 21.23 -20.16
CA GLN A 251 20.81 19.85 -20.25
C GLN A 251 21.61 18.93 -19.30
N ARG A 252 22.94 19.09 -19.25
CA ARG A 252 23.80 18.34 -18.31
C ARG A 252 23.42 18.62 -16.86
N ASP A 253 23.17 19.88 -16.52
CA ASP A 253 22.80 20.27 -15.17
C ASP A 253 21.37 19.85 -14.81
N LYS A 254 20.44 19.88 -15.78
CA LYS A 254 19.11 19.27 -15.62
C LYS A 254 19.22 17.78 -15.33
N ALA A 255 20.05 17.05 -16.09
CA ALA A 255 20.26 15.62 -15.87
C ALA A 255 20.78 15.31 -14.46
N LYS A 256 21.79 16.07 -14.00
CA LYS A 256 22.33 15.96 -12.64
C LYS A 256 21.30 16.27 -11.56
N ARG A 257 20.48 17.31 -11.73
CA ARG A 257 19.38 17.66 -10.80
C ARG A 257 18.34 16.56 -10.67
N HIS A 258 18.15 15.74 -11.69
CA HIS A 258 17.22 14.60 -11.69
C HIS A 258 17.92 13.24 -11.43
N GLY A 259 19.14 13.27 -10.90
CA GLY A 259 19.84 12.09 -10.39
C GLY A 259 20.69 11.34 -11.41
N ASN A 260 20.66 11.71 -12.69
CA ASN A 260 21.58 11.13 -13.67
C ASN A 260 22.98 11.70 -13.41
N LYS A 261 23.94 10.84 -13.04
CA LYS A 261 25.28 11.26 -12.58
C LYS A 261 26.42 10.62 -13.38
N THR A 262 26.13 9.59 -14.16
CA THR A 262 27.13 8.84 -14.93
C THR A 262 26.86 8.96 -16.42
N LYS A 263 27.92 9.00 -17.23
CA LYS A 263 27.82 8.92 -18.70
C LYS A 263 27.03 7.66 -19.09
N GLY A 264 26.00 7.82 -19.90
CA GLY A 264 25.07 6.75 -20.30
C GLY A 264 23.81 6.66 -19.43
N ASP A 265 23.71 7.40 -18.33
CA ASP A 265 22.49 7.46 -17.51
C ASP A 265 21.29 7.99 -18.32
N GLY A 266 21.53 8.88 -19.30
CA GLY A 266 20.45 9.42 -20.15
C GLY A 266 19.69 8.33 -20.92
N TYR A 267 20.43 7.36 -21.51
CA TYR A 267 19.83 6.20 -22.16
C TYR A 267 19.26 5.19 -21.16
N THR A 268 19.97 4.98 -20.05
CA THR A 268 19.61 3.98 -19.04
C THR A 268 18.25 4.30 -18.38
N TYR A 269 18.05 5.56 -17.99
CA TYR A 269 16.83 6.05 -17.32
C TYR A 269 15.91 6.86 -18.23
N ARG A 270 15.83 6.47 -19.50
CA ARG A 270 14.83 6.95 -20.47
C ARG A 270 13.40 6.51 -20.10
N GLY A 271 12.41 7.11 -20.75
CA GLY A 271 10.99 6.82 -20.53
C GLY A 271 10.63 5.33 -20.69
N ARG A 272 9.86 4.80 -19.74
CA ARG A 272 9.29 3.44 -19.76
C ARG A 272 7.89 3.38 -19.17
N GLY A 273 7.12 2.38 -19.61
CA GLY A 273 5.81 2.06 -19.05
C GLY A 273 4.68 2.88 -19.66
N TYR A 274 3.49 2.76 -19.08
CA TYR A 274 2.27 3.45 -19.54
C TYR A 274 2.32 4.98 -19.45
N VAL A 275 3.25 5.52 -18.66
CA VAL A 275 3.35 6.96 -18.34
C VAL A 275 4.77 7.51 -18.54
N GLN A 276 5.62 6.79 -19.29
CA GLN A 276 6.98 7.24 -19.63
C GLN A 276 7.85 7.66 -18.42
N LEU A 277 7.95 6.80 -17.39
CA LEU A 277 8.80 7.04 -16.22
C LEU A 277 10.25 7.33 -16.64
N THR A 278 10.72 8.53 -16.34
CA THR A 278 12.04 9.03 -16.79
C THR A 278 12.84 9.56 -15.60
N TRP A 279 14.16 9.56 -15.71
CA TRP A 279 15.15 10.03 -14.72
C TRP A 279 15.43 9.09 -13.55
N LYS A 280 16.72 8.92 -13.20
CA LYS A 280 17.17 8.00 -12.15
C LYS A 280 16.51 8.22 -10.79
N ASP A 281 16.30 9.49 -10.40
CA ASP A 281 15.66 9.80 -9.12
C ASP A 281 14.21 9.33 -9.04
N ASN A 282 13.48 9.36 -10.17
CA ASN A 282 12.12 8.86 -10.23
C ASN A 282 12.09 7.33 -10.13
N TYR A 283 12.97 6.62 -10.85
CA TYR A 283 13.13 5.16 -10.71
C TYR A 283 13.46 4.77 -9.27
N LYS A 284 14.37 5.50 -8.61
CA LYS A 284 14.71 5.28 -7.19
C LYS A 284 13.50 5.48 -6.29
N ARG A 285 12.77 6.58 -6.45
CA ARG A 285 11.63 6.96 -5.60
C ARG A 285 10.47 5.98 -5.74
N VAL A 286 10.12 5.64 -6.97
CA VAL A 286 9.10 4.62 -7.29
C VAL A 286 9.49 3.27 -6.70
N GLY A 287 10.74 2.85 -6.89
CA GLY A 287 11.22 1.58 -6.36
C GLY A 287 11.13 1.49 -4.84
N GLN A 288 11.55 2.52 -4.12
CA GLN A 288 11.42 2.58 -2.66
C GLN A 288 9.96 2.51 -2.22
N ARG A 289 9.07 3.25 -2.91
CA ARG A 289 7.67 3.35 -2.48
C ARG A 289 6.84 2.12 -2.79
N LEU A 290 7.12 1.44 -3.90
CA LEU A 290 6.45 0.21 -4.31
C LEU A 290 7.06 -1.05 -3.66
N GLY A 291 8.04 -0.91 -2.76
CA GLY A 291 8.65 -2.03 -2.04
C GLY A 291 9.78 -2.76 -2.80
N TYR A 292 10.25 -2.20 -3.91
CA TYR A 292 11.34 -2.75 -4.73
C TYR A 292 12.73 -2.15 -4.38
N GLY A 293 12.80 -1.19 -3.46
CA GLY A 293 14.06 -0.53 -3.08
C GLY A 293 14.79 0.08 -4.28
N LEU A 294 16.02 -0.35 -4.53
CA LEU A 294 16.85 0.12 -5.65
C LEU A 294 16.76 -0.75 -6.91
N GLN A 295 15.86 -1.74 -6.96
CA GLN A 295 15.78 -2.67 -8.10
C GLN A 295 15.47 -1.97 -9.43
N PHE A 296 14.65 -0.92 -9.41
CA PHE A 296 14.40 -0.10 -10.61
C PHE A 296 15.61 0.71 -11.08
N VAL A 297 16.53 1.03 -10.18
CA VAL A 297 17.79 1.69 -10.56
C VAL A 297 18.75 0.67 -11.18
N LYS A 298 18.80 -0.55 -10.63
CA LYS A 298 19.65 -1.64 -11.12
C LYS A 298 19.13 -2.21 -12.45
N ASN A 299 17.83 -2.40 -12.54
CA ASN A 299 17.12 -3.05 -13.65
C ASN A 299 15.93 -2.18 -14.11
N PRO A 300 16.16 -1.06 -14.82
CA PRO A 300 15.10 -0.13 -15.22
C PRO A 300 14.00 -0.76 -16.09
N ASP A 301 14.32 -1.81 -16.84
CA ASP A 301 13.36 -2.53 -17.70
C ASP A 301 12.27 -3.27 -16.91
N LEU A 302 12.38 -3.38 -15.58
CA LEU A 302 11.26 -3.81 -14.73
C LEU A 302 10.01 -2.92 -14.92
N ALA A 303 10.19 -1.65 -15.26
CA ALA A 303 9.10 -0.72 -15.55
C ALA A 303 8.34 -1.03 -16.86
N LEU A 304 8.80 -2.02 -17.66
CA LEU A 304 8.11 -2.51 -18.85
C LEU A 304 7.21 -3.73 -18.56
N LYS A 305 7.25 -4.30 -17.35
CA LYS A 305 6.31 -5.37 -16.99
C LYS A 305 4.91 -4.77 -16.78
N PRO A 306 3.84 -5.27 -17.43
CA PRO A 306 2.50 -4.67 -17.36
C PRO A 306 1.99 -4.37 -15.95
N GLU A 307 2.05 -5.35 -15.05
CA GLU A 307 1.62 -5.19 -13.65
C GLU A 307 2.41 -4.08 -12.92
N ILE A 308 3.72 -3.98 -13.19
CA ILE A 308 4.57 -2.97 -12.59
C ILE A 308 4.28 -1.60 -13.20
N ALA A 309 4.18 -1.50 -14.53
CA ALA A 309 3.83 -0.27 -15.23
C ALA A 309 2.48 0.28 -14.75
N TYR A 310 1.51 -0.60 -14.52
CA TYR A 310 0.22 -0.28 -13.91
C TYR A 310 0.40 0.31 -12.50
N LYS A 311 1.13 -0.36 -11.60
CA LYS A 311 1.40 0.16 -10.24
C LYS A 311 2.10 1.51 -10.26
N ILE A 312 3.01 1.75 -11.20
CA ILE A 312 3.69 3.03 -11.39
C ILE A 312 2.69 4.12 -11.80
N MET A 313 1.82 3.82 -12.76
CA MET A 313 0.76 4.73 -13.22
C MET A 313 -0.19 5.11 -12.07
N ILE A 314 -0.75 4.12 -11.37
CA ILE A 314 -1.66 4.33 -10.24
C ILE A 314 -0.98 5.18 -9.16
N TYR A 315 0.23 4.79 -8.75
CA TYR A 315 0.99 5.53 -7.73
C TYR A 315 1.23 6.98 -8.14
N GLY A 316 1.62 7.20 -9.39
CA GLY A 316 1.94 8.53 -9.87
C GLY A 316 0.73 9.45 -9.95
N PHE A 317 -0.41 8.97 -10.45
CA PHE A 317 -1.65 9.75 -10.47
C PHE A 317 -2.22 10.02 -9.08
N LYS A 318 -2.16 9.05 -8.16
CA LYS A 318 -2.65 9.20 -6.78
C LYS A 318 -1.81 10.16 -5.95
N THR A 319 -0.49 10.13 -6.12
CA THR A 319 0.43 10.91 -5.27
C THR A 319 0.94 12.19 -5.91
N GLY A 320 0.85 12.29 -7.23
CA GLY A 320 1.42 13.38 -8.01
C GLY A 320 2.95 13.30 -8.08
N VAL A 321 3.55 12.11 -7.99
CA VAL A 321 5.02 11.97 -7.94
C VAL A 321 5.74 12.53 -9.18
N PHE A 322 5.05 12.60 -10.32
CA PHE A 322 5.64 13.05 -11.58
C PHE A 322 5.84 14.57 -11.64
N THR A 323 4.82 15.35 -11.25
CA THR A 323 4.81 16.82 -11.39
C THR A 323 4.41 17.58 -10.12
N GLY A 324 4.04 16.87 -9.05
CA GLY A 324 3.41 17.41 -7.85
C GLY A 324 1.89 17.55 -7.95
N LYS A 325 1.27 17.21 -9.10
CA LYS A 325 -0.19 17.30 -9.30
C LYS A 325 -0.81 15.91 -9.28
N LYS A 326 -1.87 15.75 -8.47
CA LYS A 326 -2.65 14.51 -8.34
C LYS A 326 -3.83 14.53 -9.31
N LEU A 327 -4.26 13.36 -9.75
CA LEU A 327 -5.45 13.24 -10.61
C LEU A 327 -6.70 13.75 -9.90
N SER A 328 -6.84 13.49 -8.59
CA SER A 328 -7.94 13.97 -7.75
C SER A 328 -8.06 15.49 -7.67
N ASN A 329 -7.01 16.25 -8.04
CA ASN A 329 -7.10 17.71 -8.11
C ASN A 329 -8.01 18.17 -9.28
N TYR A 330 -8.22 17.31 -10.28
CA TYR A 330 -8.91 17.63 -11.53
C TYR A 330 -10.12 16.71 -11.77
N VAL A 331 -10.01 15.43 -11.45
CA VAL A 331 -11.01 14.41 -11.76
C VAL A 331 -11.40 13.65 -10.49
N THR A 332 -12.69 13.67 -10.18
CA THR A 332 -13.33 12.94 -9.07
C THR A 332 -14.72 12.46 -9.52
N ASP A 333 -15.48 11.84 -8.62
CA ASP A 333 -16.85 11.42 -8.89
C ASP A 333 -17.82 12.60 -9.11
N THR A 334 -17.44 13.82 -8.70
CA THR A 334 -18.25 15.03 -8.90
C THR A 334 -17.56 16.11 -9.74
N LYS A 335 -16.28 15.93 -10.06
CA LYS A 335 -15.48 16.88 -10.85
C LYS A 335 -14.91 16.21 -12.09
N LYS A 336 -15.09 16.83 -13.26
CA LYS A 336 -14.54 16.34 -14.53
C LYS A 336 -13.78 17.46 -15.24
N ASP A 337 -12.45 17.38 -15.19
CA ASP A 337 -11.53 18.31 -15.86
C ASP A 337 -10.38 17.53 -16.51
N TYR A 338 -10.69 16.77 -17.55
CA TYR A 338 -9.72 15.91 -18.23
C TYR A 338 -8.61 16.69 -18.93
N TYR A 339 -8.92 17.86 -19.49
CA TYR A 339 -7.90 18.69 -20.14
C TYR A 339 -6.81 19.10 -19.15
N ASN A 340 -7.18 19.69 -17.99
CA ASN A 340 -6.17 20.09 -17.01
C ASN A 340 -5.54 18.92 -16.25
N ALA A 341 -6.17 17.75 -16.22
CA ALA A 341 -5.57 16.54 -15.66
C ALA A 341 -4.23 16.17 -16.33
N ARG A 342 -3.96 16.65 -17.57
CA ARG A 342 -2.66 16.47 -18.24
C ARG A 342 -1.48 17.02 -17.45
N LYS A 343 -1.73 18.00 -16.57
CA LYS A 343 -0.75 18.55 -15.62
C LYS A 343 -0.17 17.51 -14.65
N CYS A 344 -0.80 16.34 -14.51
CA CYS A 344 -0.25 15.24 -13.71
C CYS A 344 0.97 14.58 -14.36
N ILE A 345 1.10 14.65 -15.69
CA ILE A 345 2.18 14.01 -16.45
C ILE A 345 3.09 15.07 -17.09
N ASN A 346 2.50 16.06 -17.76
CA ASN A 346 3.25 17.07 -18.50
C ASN A 346 2.82 18.50 -18.12
N GLY A 347 3.77 19.43 -18.15
CA GLY A 347 3.52 20.85 -17.91
C GLY A 347 2.87 21.56 -19.09
N ILE A 348 2.52 22.83 -18.87
CA ILE A 348 2.10 23.73 -19.95
C ILE A 348 3.32 24.03 -20.83
N ASN A 349 3.18 23.91 -22.14
CA ASN A 349 4.19 24.40 -23.07
C ASN A 349 4.23 25.93 -22.95
N LYS A 350 5.39 26.49 -22.62
CA LYS A 350 5.56 27.92 -22.35
C LYS A 350 5.35 28.79 -23.59
N ASP A 351 5.58 28.25 -24.77
CA ASP A 351 5.53 28.99 -26.03
C ASP A 351 4.09 29.07 -26.53
N THR A 352 3.31 27.99 -26.38
CA THR A 352 1.93 27.92 -26.87
C THR A 352 0.88 28.21 -25.80
N GLY A 353 1.26 28.17 -24.51
CA GLY A 353 0.33 28.25 -23.38
C GLY A 353 -0.60 27.02 -23.26
N LYS A 354 -0.43 26.00 -24.10
CA LYS A 354 -1.29 24.81 -24.14
C LYS A 354 -0.67 23.61 -23.43
N LEU A 355 -1.53 22.67 -23.02
CA LEU A 355 -1.10 21.36 -22.54
C LEU A 355 -0.85 20.45 -23.73
N ASP A 356 0.35 19.89 -23.77
CA ASP A 356 0.77 18.96 -24.82
C ASP A 356 -0.17 17.75 -24.88
N HIS A 357 -0.83 17.59 -26.04
CA HIS A 357 -1.88 16.61 -26.31
C HIS A 357 -3.05 16.61 -25.31
N GLY A 358 -3.27 17.74 -24.63
CA GLY A 358 -4.33 17.85 -23.62
C GLY A 358 -5.73 17.67 -24.19
N GLU A 359 -5.99 18.21 -25.38
CA GLU A 359 -7.28 18.09 -26.09
C GLU A 359 -7.52 16.64 -26.54
N ASP A 360 -6.53 16.00 -27.18
CA ASP A 360 -6.62 14.60 -27.65
C ASP A 360 -6.89 13.64 -26.47
N ILE A 361 -6.14 13.76 -25.37
CA ILE A 361 -6.29 12.89 -24.20
C ILE A 361 -7.63 13.13 -23.51
N ALA A 362 -8.13 14.37 -23.49
CA ALA A 362 -9.45 14.67 -22.94
C ALA A 362 -10.57 14.02 -23.76
N ASP A 363 -10.49 14.09 -25.11
CA ASP A 363 -11.43 13.39 -25.99
C ASP A 363 -11.40 11.87 -25.76
N TYR A 364 -10.21 11.28 -25.68
CA TYR A 364 -10.08 9.85 -25.38
C TYR A 364 -10.69 9.50 -24.01
N ALA A 365 -10.50 10.34 -22.99
CA ALA A 365 -11.03 10.11 -21.66
C ALA A 365 -12.57 10.16 -21.65
N GLU A 366 -13.18 11.11 -22.38
CA GLU A 366 -14.64 11.17 -22.55
C GLU A 366 -15.18 9.89 -23.22
N LYS A 367 -14.50 9.40 -24.26
CA LYS A 367 -14.86 8.15 -24.95
C LYS A 367 -14.74 6.95 -24.01
N PHE A 368 -13.62 6.82 -23.29
CA PHE A 368 -13.45 5.73 -22.33
C PHE A 368 -14.45 5.79 -21.17
N GLU A 369 -14.81 6.98 -20.67
CA GLU A 369 -15.83 7.10 -19.62
C GLU A 369 -17.17 6.53 -20.09
N ARG A 370 -17.58 6.83 -21.34
CA ARG A 370 -18.79 6.24 -21.93
C ARG A 370 -18.67 4.73 -22.11
N THR A 371 -17.54 4.24 -22.63
CA THR A 371 -17.28 2.80 -22.81
C THR A 371 -17.31 2.02 -21.49
N LEU A 372 -16.66 2.56 -20.45
CA LEU A 372 -16.65 1.95 -19.13
C LEU A 372 -18.05 1.97 -18.52
N ALA A 373 -18.76 3.11 -18.57
CA ALA A 373 -20.09 3.25 -17.97
C ALA A 373 -21.11 2.30 -18.61
N ALA A 374 -21.04 2.10 -19.94
CA ALA A 374 -21.92 1.17 -20.66
C ALA A 374 -21.66 -0.30 -20.29
N SER A 375 -20.44 -0.64 -19.87
CA SER A 375 -20.01 -2.01 -19.66
C SER A 375 -20.01 -2.47 -18.20
N ILE A 376 -20.30 -1.60 -17.23
CA ILE A 376 -20.38 -2.03 -15.82
C ILE A 376 -21.45 -3.12 -15.65
N GLU A 377 -21.04 -4.27 -15.11
CA GLU A 377 -21.93 -5.33 -14.70
C GLU A 377 -22.78 -4.85 -13.51
N LYS A 378 -24.10 -5.01 -13.63
CA LYS A 378 -25.07 -4.58 -12.63
C LYS A 378 -25.28 -5.60 -11.53
#